data_AF-A0A210QUG2-F1
#
_entry.id   AF-A0A210QUG2-F1
#
_cell.length_a   1.000
_cell.length_b   1.000
_cell.length_c   1.000
_cell.angle_alpha   90.00
_cell.angle_beta   90.00
_cell.angle_gamma   90.00
#
_symmetry.space_group_name_H-M   'P 1'
#
loop_
_entity.id
_entity.type
_entity.pdbx_description
1 polymer ?
#
loop_
_entity_poly.entity_id
_entity_poly.type
_entity_poly.pdbx_seq_one_letter_code
_entity_poly.pdbx_strand_id
1 'polypeptide(L)'
;MDERDAIYEPFRNVPKSPIDRSTRCRWFKMRFIQERPRYYQKFKIPRNGNIALFGYLQTWKYFSHSFGDLRRQFKWKLNIQNKALRIIGKLSRKVYPSYSPTSVTKVGIHIRRGDYVREGRPLADFEYVESAKKYFLQKYENVLFIVATNPDDEARQWSEKNVINGSGVSVFAGFNDRFVDMAILSFCNHVIISTGTYGWWAGFLNQGTVLHYDWIPPHHVKYNRDDYILPKWVGIKPAHDVIY
;
A
#
# COMPACT_ATOMS: atom_id res chain seq x y z
N MET A 1 6.25 -17.08 -19.48
CA MET A 1 6.54 -16.27 -18.27
C MET A 1 5.87 -16.99 -17.11
N ASP A 2 6.57 -17.28 -16.02
CA ASP A 2 5.95 -17.94 -14.85
C ASP A 2 4.89 -17.00 -14.26
N GLU A 3 3.69 -17.50 -13.96
CA GLU A 3 2.60 -16.74 -13.32
C GLU A 3 3.06 -16.03 -12.03
N ARG A 4 4.08 -16.57 -11.34
CA ARG A 4 4.64 -15.99 -10.12
C ARG A 4 5.39 -14.67 -10.34
N ASP A 5 5.94 -14.45 -11.54
CA ASP A 5 6.66 -13.20 -11.86
C ASP A 5 5.69 -12.14 -12.42
N ALA A 6 4.45 -12.50 -12.73
CA ALA A 6 3.44 -11.60 -13.28
C ALA A 6 3.10 -10.42 -12.35
N ILE A 7 3.37 -10.55 -11.04
CA ILE A 7 3.21 -9.45 -10.09
C ILE A 7 4.24 -8.33 -10.27
N TYR A 8 5.38 -8.62 -10.91
CA TYR A 8 6.44 -7.65 -11.18
C TYR A 8 6.35 -7.04 -12.58
N GLU A 9 5.59 -7.65 -13.48
CA GLU A 9 5.37 -7.16 -14.84
C GLU A 9 4.91 -5.70 -14.96
N PRO A 10 4.15 -5.10 -14.03
CA PRO A 10 3.81 -3.69 -14.08
C PRO A 10 5.01 -2.73 -13.95
N PHE A 11 6.15 -3.22 -13.48
CA PHE A 11 7.35 -2.43 -13.21
C PHE A 11 8.39 -2.61 -14.31
N ARG A 12 9.10 -1.54 -14.63
CA ARG A 12 10.03 -1.50 -15.77
C ARG A 12 11.48 -1.88 -15.44
N ASN A 13 11.86 -1.83 -14.17
CA ASN A 13 13.25 -1.93 -13.73
C ASN A 13 13.51 -3.10 -12.77
N VAL A 14 12.55 -4.02 -12.61
CA VAL A 14 12.76 -5.23 -11.79
C VAL A 14 13.66 -6.19 -12.59
N PRO A 15 14.85 -6.57 -12.08
CA PRO A 15 15.72 -7.51 -12.75
C PRO A 15 15.01 -8.84 -12.95
N LYS A 16 15.10 -9.39 -14.16
CA LYS A 16 14.72 -10.79 -14.40
C LYS A 16 15.82 -11.66 -13.81
N SER A 17 15.45 -12.65 -12.99
CA SER A 17 16.43 -13.58 -12.43
C SER A 17 17.18 -14.27 -13.57
N PRO A 18 18.52 -14.16 -13.63
CA PRO A 18 19.32 -14.82 -14.67
C PRO A 18 19.46 -16.32 -14.44
N ILE A 19 18.95 -16.84 -13.31
CA ILE A 19 19.06 -18.25 -12.94
C ILE A 19 18.16 -19.08 -13.87
N ASP A 20 18.78 -19.95 -14.68
CA ASP A 20 18.07 -21.03 -15.35
C ASP A 20 17.39 -21.91 -14.29
N ARG A 21 16.05 -21.87 -14.27
CA ARG A 21 15.22 -22.58 -13.28
C ARG A 21 15.32 -24.10 -13.41
N SER A 22 16.02 -24.63 -14.42
CA SER A 22 16.43 -26.05 -14.50
C SER A 22 17.41 -26.43 -13.36
N THR A 23 18.21 -25.46 -12.90
CA THR A 23 19.00 -25.55 -11.67
C THR A 23 18.11 -25.29 -10.46
N ARG A 24 17.13 -26.17 -10.23
CA ARG A 24 16.56 -26.28 -8.89
C ARG A 24 17.73 -26.50 -7.94
N CYS A 25 17.82 -25.74 -6.86
CA CYS A 25 18.65 -26.08 -5.72
C CYS A 25 18.16 -27.46 -5.20
N ARG A 26 18.62 -28.55 -5.82
CA ARG A 26 18.14 -29.92 -5.54
C ARG A 26 18.55 -30.38 -4.14
N TRP A 27 19.46 -29.65 -3.50
CA TRP A 27 20.05 -29.98 -2.20
C TRP A 27 20.18 -28.70 -1.37
N PHE A 28 19.10 -28.27 -0.72
CA PHE A 28 19.18 -27.23 0.31
C PHE A 28 19.83 -27.83 1.55
N LYS A 29 20.96 -27.27 1.99
CA LYS A 29 21.64 -27.76 3.19
C LYS A 29 20.98 -27.26 4.48
N MET A 30 20.26 -26.13 4.43
CA MET A 30 19.53 -25.58 5.58
C MET A 30 18.23 -24.89 5.16
N ARG A 31 17.26 -24.97 6.08
CA ARG A 31 15.94 -24.38 5.97
C ARG A 31 15.72 -23.43 7.13
N PHE A 32 15.35 -22.18 6.83
CA PHE A 32 14.90 -21.23 7.84
C PHE A 32 13.41 -21.01 7.70
N ILE A 33 12.65 -21.18 8.78
CA ILE A 33 11.21 -20.96 8.81
C ILE A 33 10.94 -19.82 9.78
N GLN A 34 10.31 -18.75 9.29
CA GLN A 34 9.76 -17.73 10.16
C GLN A 34 8.50 -18.28 10.83
N GLU A 35 8.58 -18.59 12.13
CA GLU A 35 7.48 -19.21 12.89
C GLU A 35 6.29 -18.26 13.10
N ARG A 36 6.54 -16.95 13.20
CA ARG A 36 5.50 -15.92 13.35
C ARG A 36 5.49 -14.94 12.17
N PRO A 37 4.38 -14.81 11.40
CA PRO A 37 4.29 -13.79 10.36
C PRO A 37 4.52 -12.40 10.94
N ARG A 38 5.20 -11.51 10.21
CA ARG A 38 5.29 -10.07 10.54
C ARG A 38 6.03 -9.78 11.85
N TYR A 39 6.98 -10.64 12.18
CA TYR A 39 7.98 -10.45 13.22
C TYR A 39 9.39 -10.53 12.62
N TYR A 40 10.26 -9.60 12.98
CA TYR A 40 11.65 -9.64 12.54
C TYR A 40 12.41 -10.76 13.26
N GLN A 41 13.03 -11.63 12.46
CA GLN A 41 13.89 -12.69 12.94
C GLN A 41 15.23 -12.59 12.21
N LYS A 42 16.31 -12.42 12.96
CA LYS A 42 17.65 -12.41 12.37
C LYS A 42 18.05 -13.84 12.01
N PHE A 43 18.12 -14.14 10.72
CA PHE A 43 18.64 -15.43 10.24
C PHE A 43 20.17 -15.42 10.24
N LYS A 44 20.79 -16.43 10.86
CA LYS A 44 22.23 -16.67 10.76
C LYS A 44 22.53 -17.43 9.47
N ILE A 45 22.43 -16.73 8.34
CA ILE A 45 22.63 -17.28 7.00
C ILE A 45 24.14 -17.45 6.77
N PRO A 46 24.66 -18.68 6.59
CA PRO A 46 26.07 -18.87 6.25
C PRO A 46 26.38 -18.33 4.85
N ARG A 47 27.64 -17.93 4.66
CA ARG A 47 28.10 -17.31 3.41
C ARG A 47 28.11 -18.26 2.21
N ASN A 48 28.18 -19.57 2.46
CA ASN A 48 28.32 -20.61 1.44
C ASN A 48 27.20 -21.65 1.55
N GLY A 49 26.80 -22.19 0.40
CA GLY A 49 25.83 -23.29 0.30
C GLY A 49 24.43 -22.83 -0.14
N ASN A 50 23.60 -23.81 -0.51
CA ASN A 50 22.22 -23.58 -0.93
C ASN A 50 21.31 -23.48 0.31
N ILE A 51 20.60 -22.36 0.41
CA ILE A 51 19.74 -22.03 1.56
C ILE A 51 18.33 -21.81 1.05
N ALA A 52 17.35 -22.37 1.76
CA ALA A 52 15.95 -22.06 1.52
C ALA A 52 15.38 -21.28 2.70
N LEU A 53 14.86 -20.09 2.39
CA LEU A 53 14.09 -19.27 3.33
C LEU A 53 12.60 -19.53 3.10
N PHE A 54 11.90 -19.87 4.17
CA PHE A 54 10.47 -20.10 4.20
C PHE A 54 9.81 -19.20 5.24
N GLY A 55 8.55 -18.88 4.99
CA GLY A 55 7.73 -18.02 5.85
C GLY A 55 7.27 -16.79 5.10
N TYR A 56 6.75 -15.82 5.84
CA TYR A 56 6.11 -14.65 5.26
C TYR A 56 7.13 -13.56 4.89
N LEU A 57 8.19 -13.39 5.69
CA LEU A 57 9.21 -12.35 5.51
C LEU A 57 8.63 -10.93 5.37
N GLN A 58 7.47 -10.70 5.99
CA GLN A 58 6.65 -9.49 5.87
C GLN A 58 7.06 -8.35 6.82
N THR A 59 8.36 -8.14 7.02
CA THR A 59 8.87 -6.96 7.76
C THR A 59 9.80 -6.14 6.90
N TRP A 60 9.64 -4.82 6.99
CA TRP A 60 10.48 -3.87 6.27
C TRP A 60 11.94 -3.92 6.70
N LYS A 61 12.22 -4.43 7.90
CA LYS A 61 13.58 -4.54 8.46
C LYS A 61 14.49 -5.42 7.60
N TYR A 62 13.95 -6.40 6.87
CA TYR A 62 14.74 -7.25 5.97
C TYR A 62 15.31 -6.51 4.76
N PHE A 63 14.69 -5.41 4.34
CA PHE A 63 15.05 -4.72 3.10
C PHE A 63 15.22 -3.21 3.29
N SER A 64 15.32 -2.76 4.54
CA SER A 64 15.49 -1.35 4.94
C SER A 64 16.68 -0.68 4.24
N HIS A 65 17.82 -1.37 4.21
CA HIS A 65 19.03 -0.90 3.53
C HIS A 65 18.90 -0.81 2.00
N SER A 66 17.89 -1.48 1.42
CA SER A 66 17.65 -1.52 -0.02
C SER A 66 16.51 -0.61 -0.46
N PHE A 67 15.95 0.24 0.41
CA PHE A 67 14.81 1.09 0.05
C PHE A 67 15.05 1.97 -1.16
N GLY A 68 16.25 2.58 -1.27
CA GLY A 68 16.61 3.40 -2.43
C GLY A 68 16.64 2.57 -3.72
N ASP A 69 17.14 1.34 -3.64
CA ASP A 69 17.22 0.43 -4.77
C ASP A 69 15.84 -0.08 -5.20
N LEU A 70 15.02 -0.51 -4.23
CA LEU A 70 13.65 -0.91 -4.49
C LEU A 70 12.86 0.22 -5.16
N ARG A 71 12.98 1.48 -4.72
CA ARG A 71 12.30 2.60 -5.40
C ARG A 71 12.78 2.84 -6.83
N ARG A 72 14.03 2.46 -7.17
CA ARG A 72 14.52 2.52 -8.56
C ARG A 72 13.98 1.38 -9.41
N GLN A 73 13.85 0.19 -8.84
CA GLN A 73 13.35 -1.02 -9.52
C GLN A 73 11.83 -1.00 -9.72
N PHE A 74 11.09 -0.62 -8.68
CA PHE A 74 9.62 -0.56 -8.67
C PHE A 74 9.09 0.75 -9.26
N LYS A 75 9.58 1.10 -10.46
CA LYS A 75 9.02 2.18 -11.28
C LYS A 75 8.00 1.60 -12.25
N TRP A 76 6.82 2.22 -12.32
CA TRP A 76 5.75 1.78 -13.22
C TRP A 76 6.18 1.83 -14.70
N LYS A 77 5.70 0.86 -15.50
CA LYS A 77 5.78 0.93 -16.96
C LYS A 77 5.03 2.17 -17.47
N LEU A 78 5.49 2.70 -18.61
CA LEU A 78 5.04 4.00 -19.13
C LEU A 78 3.53 4.03 -19.42
N ASN A 79 2.96 2.92 -19.89
CA ASN A 79 1.51 2.79 -20.14
C ASN A 79 0.68 2.94 -18.84
N ILE A 80 1.11 2.30 -17.75
CA ILE A 80 0.44 2.39 -16.44
C ILE A 80 0.62 3.81 -15.87
N GLN A 81 1.84 4.34 -15.95
CA GLN A 81 2.14 5.70 -15.50
C GLN A 81 1.26 6.73 -16.22
N ASN A 82 1.22 6.69 -17.55
CA ASN A 82 0.44 7.64 -18.35
C ASN A 82 -1.05 7.50 -18.06
N LYS A 83 -1.56 6.28 -17.88
CA LYS A 83 -2.98 6.05 -17.52
C LYS A 83 -3.31 6.63 -16.16
N ALA A 84 -2.49 6.39 -15.14
CA ALA A 84 -2.68 6.91 -13.79
C ALA A 84 -2.63 8.45 -13.76
N LEU A 85 -1.61 9.06 -14.35
CA LEU A 85 -1.46 10.53 -14.40
C LEU A 85 -2.61 11.19 -15.19
N ARG A 86 -3.08 10.56 -16.26
CA ARG A 86 -4.26 11.04 -17.02
C ARG A 86 -5.53 11.02 -16.17
N ILE A 87 -5.75 9.96 -15.39
CA ILE A 87 -6.90 9.85 -14.48
C ILE A 87 -6.83 10.94 -13.41
N ILE A 88 -5.68 11.07 -12.72
CA ILE A 88 -5.47 12.11 -11.71
C ILE A 88 -5.73 13.51 -12.28
N GLY A 89 -5.15 13.82 -13.45
CA GLY A 89 -5.34 15.11 -14.10
C GLY A 89 -6.79 15.38 -14.52
N LYS A 90 -7.50 14.37 -15.02
CA LYS A 90 -8.93 14.49 -15.37
C LYS A 90 -9.79 14.76 -14.14
N LEU A 91 -9.58 14.02 -13.06
CA LEU A 91 -10.32 14.21 -11.80
C LEU A 91 -10.05 15.59 -11.20
N SER A 92 -8.77 16.01 -11.16
CA SER A 92 -8.37 17.33 -10.65
C SER A 92 -9.02 18.46 -11.43
N ARG A 93 -9.01 18.43 -12.77
CA ARG A 93 -9.67 19.46 -13.60
C ARG A 93 -11.19 19.45 -13.48
N LYS A 94 -11.80 18.27 -13.28
CA LYS A 94 -13.24 18.16 -13.10
C LYS A 94 -13.69 18.82 -11.79
N VAL A 95 -12.94 18.59 -10.71
CA VAL A 95 -13.31 19.08 -9.37
C VAL A 95 -12.88 20.53 -9.16
N TYR A 96 -11.69 20.90 -9.66
CA TYR A 96 -11.08 22.22 -9.48
C TYR A 96 -10.75 22.85 -10.85
N PRO A 97 -11.75 23.19 -11.69
CA PRO A 97 -11.53 23.66 -13.05
C PRO A 97 -10.80 25.00 -13.14
N SER A 98 -10.96 25.87 -12.13
CA SER A 98 -10.35 27.20 -12.08
C SER A 98 -8.94 27.21 -11.49
N TYR A 99 -8.42 26.06 -11.06
CA TYR A 99 -7.12 25.95 -10.41
C TYR A 99 -6.11 25.25 -11.32
N SER A 100 -4.85 25.69 -11.23
CA SER A 100 -3.75 24.94 -11.84
C SER A 100 -3.72 23.52 -11.28
N PRO A 101 -3.44 22.49 -12.10
CA PRO A 101 -3.19 21.15 -11.59
C PRO A 101 -2.11 21.14 -10.51
N THR A 102 -1.11 22.02 -10.50
CA THR A 102 -0.08 21.99 -9.44
C THR A 102 -0.52 22.64 -8.13
N SER A 103 -1.58 23.46 -8.12
CA SER A 103 -2.08 24.15 -6.91
C SER A 103 -3.10 23.34 -6.11
N VAL A 104 -3.51 22.18 -6.61
CA VAL A 104 -4.41 21.24 -5.90
C VAL A 104 -3.57 20.11 -5.31
N THR A 105 -3.66 19.90 -4.00
CA THR A 105 -3.01 18.76 -3.34
C THR A 105 -3.85 17.51 -3.54
N LYS A 106 -3.29 16.46 -4.16
CA LYS A 106 -3.97 15.16 -4.29
C LYS A 106 -3.56 14.24 -3.18
N VAL A 107 -4.55 13.69 -2.51
CA VAL A 107 -4.35 12.70 -1.46
C VAL A 107 -5.03 11.41 -1.91
N GLY A 108 -4.25 10.36 -2.14
CA GLY A 108 -4.80 9.04 -2.43
C GLY A 108 -5.40 8.45 -1.16
N ILE A 109 -6.57 7.80 -1.23
CA ILE A 109 -7.14 7.03 -0.12
C ILE A 109 -7.29 5.59 -0.57
N HIS A 110 -6.62 4.67 0.11
CA HIS A 110 -6.80 3.24 -0.08
C HIS A 110 -7.70 2.66 1.01
N ILE A 111 -8.82 2.03 0.59
CA ILE A 111 -9.77 1.36 1.47
C ILE A 111 -9.79 -0.13 1.15
N ARG A 112 -9.34 -0.97 2.09
CA ARG A 112 -9.39 -2.43 1.99
C ARG A 112 -10.65 -2.96 2.67
N ARG A 113 -11.50 -3.61 1.88
CA ARG A 113 -12.69 -4.35 2.32
C ARG A 113 -12.75 -5.69 1.61
N GLY A 114 -13.92 -6.16 1.18
CA GLY A 114 -14.10 -7.43 0.49
C GLY A 114 -13.88 -8.62 1.40
N ASP A 115 -12.84 -9.42 1.12
CA ASP A 115 -12.43 -10.56 1.96
C ASP A 115 -12.20 -10.17 3.42
N TYR A 116 -11.73 -8.95 3.69
CA TYR A 116 -11.50 -8.50 5.06
C TYR A 116 -12.78 -8.38 5.87
N VAL A 117 -13.90 -8.04 5.22
CA VAL A 117 -15.22 -8.02 5.86
C VAL A 117 -15.67 -9.43 6.20
N ARG A 118 -15.56 -10.36 5.24
CA ARG A 118 -15.97 -11.76 5.41
C ARG A 118 -15.14 -12.51 6.44
N GLU A 119 -13.85 -12.21 6.51
CA GLU A 119 -12.90 -12.88 7.41
C GLU A 119 -12.78 -12.21 8.78
N GLY A 120 -13.56 -11.17 9.07
CA GLY A 120 -13.48 -10.44 10.35
C GLY A 120 -12.09 -9.84 10.58
N ARG A 121 -11.44 -9.33 9.52
CA ARG A 121 -10.13 -8.67 9.60
C ARG A 121 -10.29 -7.19 9.96
N PRO A 122 -9.19 -6.52 10.34
CA PRO A 122 -9.24 -5.08 10.59
C PRO A 122 -9.56 -4.24 9.39
N LEU A 123 -10.61 -3.42 9.57
CA LEU A 123 -11.19 -2.51 8.60
C LEU A 123 -11.04 -1.10 9.15
N ALA A 124 -10.62 -0.19 8.28
CA ALA A 124 -10.67 1.24 8.59
C ALA A 124 -12.14 1.66 8.87
N ASP A 125 -12.35 2.38 9.97
CA ASP A 125 -13.64 2.96 10.34
C ASP A 125 -13.80 4.38 9.75
N PHE A 126 -15.00 4.93 9.89
CA PHE A 126 -15.34 6.26 9.40
C PHE A 126 -14.51 7.35 10.08
N GLU A 127 -14.34 7.24 11.40
CA GLU A 127 -13.66 8.22 12.23
C GLU A 127 -12.16 8.32 11.92
N TYR A 128 -11.51 7.19 11.64
CA TYR A 128 -10.16 7.16 11.11
C TYR A 128 -10.07 7.91 9.79
N VAL A 129 -10.97 7.59 8.83
CA VAL A 129 -10.95 8.22 7.51
C VAL A 129 -11.15 9.73 7.63
N GLU A 130 -12.11 10.17 8.43
CA GLU A 130 -12.38 11.60 8.63
C GLU A 130 -11.24 12.31 9.34
N SER A 131 -10.64 11.70 10.36
CA SER A 131 -9.47 12.26 11.05
C SER A 131 -8.27 12.38 10.10
N ALA A 132 -8.04 11.36 9.26
CA ALA A 132 -6.99 11.37 8.26
C ALA A 132 -7.23 12.42 7.18
N LYS A 133 -8.47 12.63 6.73
CA LYS A 133 -8.83 13.70 5.78
C LYS A 133 -8.63 15.08 6.41
N LYS A 134 -9.09 15.29 7.64
CA LYS A 134 -8.91 16.54 8.41
C LYS A 134 -7.44 16.92 8.57
N TYR A 135 -6.56 15.94 8.82
CA TYR A 135 -5.11 16.19 8.89
C TYR A 135 -4.56 16.91 7.65
N PHE A 136 -5.02 16.53 6.44
CA PHE A 136 -4.58 17.18 5.21
C PHE A 136 -5.32 18.49 4.93
N LEU A 137 -6.62 18.56 5.23
CA LEU A 137 -7.41 19.79 5.07
C LEU A 137 -6.92 20.93 5.97
N GLN A 138 -6.32 20.63 7.12
CA GLN A 138 -5.70 21.64 7.98
C GLN A 138 -4.36 22.17 7.45
N LYS A 139 -3.73 21.46 6.51
CA LYS A 139 -2.38 21.77 6.00
C LYS A 139 -2.38 22.37 4.60
N TYR A 140 -3.44 22.12 3.84
CA TYR A 140 -3.53 22.46 2.43
C TYR A 140 -4.91 23.04 2.16
N GLU A 141 -4.94 24.16 1.44
CA GLU A 141 -6.18 24.89 1.12
C GLU A 141 -7.06 24.11 0.13
N ASN A 142 -6.48 23.61 -0.96
CA ASN A 142 -7.18 22.90 -2.02
C ASN A 142 -6.77 21.42 -2.01
N VAL A 143 -7.61 20.54 -1.47
CA VAL A 143 -7.34 19.10 -1.36
C VAL A 143 -8.36 18.28 -2.13
N LEU A 144 -7.87 17.46 -3.06
CA LEU A 144 -8.66 16.42 -3.72
C LEU A 144 -8.29 15.05 -3.17
N PHE A 145 -9.26 14.36 -2.59
CA PHE A 145 -9.11 12.96 -2.18
C PHE A 145 -9.50 12.02 -3.33
N ILE A 146 -8.60 11.12 -3.71
CA ILE A 146 -8.81 10.13 -4.78
C ILE A 146 -8.88 8.73 -4.16
N VAL A 147 -10.07 8.13 -4.17
CA VAL A 147 -10.38 6.89 -3.45
C VAL A 147 -10.22 5.67 -4.35
N ALA A 148 -9.38 4.72 -3.93
CA ALA A 148 -9.26 3.39 -4.51
C ALA A 148 -9.68 2.35 -3.46
N THR A 149 -10.60 1.46 -3.85
CA THR A 149 -11.17 0.42 -3.00
C THR A 149 -11.42 -0.85 -3.80
N ASN A 150 -11.77 -1.95 -3.14
CA ASN A 150 -12.16 -3.17 -3.83
C ASN A 150 -13.32 -2.88 -4.82
N PRO A 151 -13.38 -3.57 -5.98
CA PRO A 151 -14.38 -3.27 -7.01
C PRO A 151 -15.77 -3.82 -6.68
N ASP A 152 -15.91 -4.63 -5.63
CA ASP A 152 -17.19 -5.20 -5.23
C ASP A 152 -18.16 -4.15 -4.66
N ASP A 153 -19.46 -4.43 -4.81
CA ASP A 153 -20.53 -3.47 -4.49
C ASP A 153 -20.55 -3.09 -3.00
N GLU A 154 -20.28 -4.05 -2.10
CA GLU A 154 -20.21 -3.77 -0.65
C GLU A 154 -19.12 -2.74 -0.37
N ALA A 155 -17.91 -2.98 -0.90
CA ALA A 155 -16.80 -2.08 -0.67
C ALA A 155 -17.05 -0.68 -1.25
N ARG A 156 -17.68 -0.61 -2.43
CA ARG A 156 -18.05 0.65 -3.08
C ARG A 156 -19.13 1.40 -2.33
N GLN A 157 -20.22 0.75 -1.93
CA GLN A 157 -21.31 1.37 -1.18
C GLN A 157 -20.82 1.87 0.18
N TRP A 158 -20.00 1.07 0.87
CA TRP A 158 -19.41 1.50 2.13
C TRP A 158 -18.48 2.71 1.94
N SER A 159 -17.64 2.70 0.88
CA SER A 159 -16.73 3.80 0.60
C SER A 159 -17.47 5.07 0.17
N GLU A 160 -18.58 4.93 -0.57
CA GLU A 160 -19.44 6.06 -0.90
C GLU A 160 -19.97 6.72 0.39
N LYS A 161 -20.54 5.92 1.29
CA LYS A 161 -21.14 6.41 2.54
C LYS A 161 -20.12 7.00 3.53
N ASN A 162 -18.93 6.41 3.65
CA ASN A 162 -18.00 6.72 4.75
C ASN A 162 -16.71 7.44 4.32
N VAL A 163 -16.48 7.60 3.01
CA VAL A 163 -15.21 8.16 2.50
C VAL A 163 -15.47 9.26 1.48
N ILE A 164 -16.34 8.98 0.51
CA ILE A 164 -16.80 9.98 -0.46
C ILE A 164 -17.63 11.04 0.26
N ASN A 165 -18.66 10.59 0.97
CA ASN A 165 -19.46 11.44 1.84
C ASN A 165 -18.66 11.70 3.13
N GLY A 166 -18.29 12.96 3.39
CA GLY A 166 -17.50 13.36 4.56
C GLY A 166 -16.77 14.69 4.34
N SER A 167 -15.73 14.96 5.14
CA SER A 167 -14.98 16.21 5.08
C SER A 167 -14.20 16.38 3.78
N GLY A 168 -14.24 17.55 3.14
CA GLY A 168 -13.47 17.82 1.92
C GLY A 168 -13.97 17.06 0.69
N VAL A 169 -13.32 17.30 -0.46
CA VAL A 169 -13.82 16.76 -1.75
C VAL A 169 -13.15 15.44 -2.09
N SER A 170 -13.95 14.38 -2.14
CA SER A 170 -13.52 13.02 -2.46
C SER A 170 -14.15 12.52 -3.76
N VAL A 171 -13.38 11.77 -4.55
CA VAL A 171 -13.87 11.09 -5.77
C VAL A 171 -13.26 9.71 -5.88
N PHE A 172 -13.99 8.75 -6.46
CA PHE A 172 -13.40 7.47 -6.84
C PHE A 172 -12.38 7.62 -7.97
N ALA A 173 -11.31 6.81 -7.91
CA ALA A 173 -10.34 6.65 -8.98
C ALA A 173 -10.94 6.05 -10.26
N GLY A 174 -12.13 5.44 -10.16
CA GLY A 174 -12.84 4.76 -11.24
C GLY A 174 -12.74 3.24 -11.13
N PHE A 175 -13.11 2.53 -12.21
CA PHE A 175 -12.95 1.08 -12.33
C PHE A 175 -11.67 0.80 -13.13
N ASN A 176 -10.56 0.61 -12.43
CA ASN A 176 -9.27 0.36 -13.04
C ASN A 176 -8.75 -1.04 -12.69
N ASP A 177 -7.69 -1.45 -13.40
CA ASP A 177 -6.86 -2.56 -12.96
C ASP A 177 -6.12 -2.17 -11.66
N ARG A 178 -5.92 -3.13 -10.76
CA ARG A 178 -5.22 -2.98 -9.48
C ARG A 178 -3.86 -2.30 -9.58
N PHE A 179 -3.12 -2.45 -10.67
CA PHE A 179 -1.82 -1.82 -10.87
C PHE A 179 -1.95 -0.33 -11.19
N VAL A 180 -3.01 0.05 -11.92
CA VAL A 180 -3.32 1.45 -12.21
C VAL A 180 -3.78 2.16 -10.95
N ASP A 181 -4.61 1.53 -10.12
CA ASP A 181 -5.03 2.11 -8.84
C ASP A 181 -3.83 2.33 -7.90
N MET A 182 -2.90 1.36 -7.81
CA MET A 182 -1.70 1.53 -6.98
C MET A 182 -0.80 2.63 -7.53
N ALA A 183 -0.69 2.73 -8.86
CA ALA A 183 0.04 3.81 -9.51
C ALA A 183 -0.59 5.18 -9.18
N ILE A 184 -1.92 5.30 -9.24
CA ILE A 184 -2.66 6.52 -8.86
C ILE A 184 -2.32 6.91 -7.41
N LEU A 185 -2.44 5.97 -6.47
CA LEU A 185 -2.10 6.20 -5.06
C LEU A 185 -0.64 6.63 -4.88
N SER A 186 0.29 5.99 -5.60
CA SER A 186 1.72 6.32 -5.52
C SER A 186 2.09 7.68 -6.12
N PHE A 187 1.32 8.18 -7.08
CA PHE A 187 1.55 9.49 -7.73
C PHE A 187 0.79 10.65 -7.09
N CYS A 188 -0.14 10.39 -6.17
CA CYS A 188 -0.71 11.45 -5.35
C CYS A 188 0.36 12.13 -4.50
N ASN A 189 0.15 13.39 -4.11
CA ASN A 189 1.10 14.12 -3.26
C ASN A 189 1.27 13.42 -1.90
N HIS A 190 0.19 12.88 -1.35
CA HIS A 190 0.17 12.13 -0.10
C HIS A 190 -0.77 10.92 -0.22
N VAL A 191 -0.75 10.03 0.76
CA VAL A 191 -1.65 8.86 0.77
C VAL A 191 -2.12 8.49 2.17
N ILE A 192 -3.40 8.15 2.27
CA ILE A 192 -4.05 7.55 3.43
C ILE A 192 -4.24 6.07 3.12
N ILE A 193 -3.74 5.18 3.98
CA ILE A 193 -3.81 3.74 3.77
C ILE A 193 -4.56 3.06 4.91
N SER A 194 -5.53 2.22 4.55
CA SER A 194 -6.15 1.26 5.47
C SER A 194 -5.24 0.03 5.66
N THR A 195 -5.82 -1.14 5.94
CA THR A 195 -5.07 -2.37 6.21
C THR A 195 -4.63 -3.11 4.94
N GLY A 196 -3.68 -4.02 5.11
CA GLY A 196 -3.23 -4.94 4.07
C GLY A 196 -1.97 -4.49 3.31
N THR A 197 -1.37 -5.44 2.61
CA THR A 197 -0.08 -5.24 1.91
C THR A 197 -0.20 -4.35 0.67
N TYR A 198 -1.37 -4.29 0.05
CA TYR A 198 -1.61 -3.42 -1.11
C TYR A 198 -1.44 -1.94 -0.72
N GLY A 199 -2.12 -1.50 0.34
CA GLY A 199 -1.96 -0.14 0.87
C GLY A 199 -0.54 0.13 1.33
N TRP A 200 0.11 -0.85 1.97
CA TRP A 200 1.50 -0.74 2.38
C TRP A 200 2.44 -0.43 1.19
N TRP A 201 2.32 -1.17 0.08
CA TRP A 201 3.14 -0.91 -1.11
C TRP A 201 2.80 0.42 -1.79
N ALA A 202 1.53 0.81 -1.84
CA ALA A 202 1.13 2.13 -2.31
C ALA A 202 1.79 3.25 -1.50
N GLY A 203 1.79 3.13 -0.16
CA GLY A 203 2.47 4.05 0.76
C GLY A 203 3.99 4.04 0.63
N PHE A 204 4.61 2.88 0.41
CA PHE A 204 6.06 2.76 0.27
C PHE A 204 6.60 3.44 -0.99
N LEU A 205 5.84 3.34 -2.09
CA LEU A 205 6.13 3.93 -3.39
C LEU A 205 5.75 5.41 -3.47
N ASN A 206 4.79 5.87 -2.66
CA ASN A 206 4.46 7.28 -2.51
C ASN A 206 5.64 8.06 -1.88
N GLN A 207 5.86 9.30 -2.33
CA GLN A 207 6.99 10.13 -1.89
C GLN A 207 6.64 11.18 -0.84
N GLY A 208 5.35 11.37 -0.52
CA GLY A 208 4.91 12.30 0.50
C GLY A 208 4.56 11.64 1.83
N THR A 209 3.76 12.35 2.62
CA THR A 209 3.21 11.87 3.89
C THR A 209 2.29 10.67 3.67
N VAL A 210 2.51 9.64 4.48
CA VAL A 210 1.65 8.45 4.54
C VAL A 210 0.96 8.43 5.90
N LEU A 211 -0.38 8.51 5.90
CA LEU A 211 -1.19 8.24 7.08
C LEU A 211 -1.65 6.78 7.04
N HIS A 212 -1.53 6.06 8.15
CA HIS A 212 -1.97 4.66 8.23
C HIS A 212 -2.98 4.44 9.34
N TYR A 213 -3.84 3.44 9.14
CA TYR A 213 -4.77 2.97 10.16
C TYR A 213 -3.99 2.30 11.29
N ASP A 214 -3.97 2.92 12.46
CA ASP A 214 -3.17 2.49 13.60
C ASP A 214 -3.94 1.57 14.55
N TRP A 215 -4.36 0.43 13.99
CA TRP A 215 -5.21 -0.56 14.66
C TRP A 215 -4.46 -1.63 15.43
N ILE A 216 -3.14 -1.76 15.24
CA ILE A 216 -2.35 -2.85 15.85
C ILE A 216 -2.09 -2.50 17.32
N PRO A 217 -2.70 -3.19 18.29
CA PRO A 217 -2.44 -2.94 19.70
C PRO A 217 -1.04 -3.40 20.10
N PRO A 218 -0.52 -2.93 21.25
CA PRO A 218 0.67 -3.52 21.87
C PRO A 218 0.49 -5.04 22.04
N HIS A 219 1.56 -5.81 21.80
CA HIS A 219 1.60 -7.28 21.98
C HIS A 219 0.62 -8.10 21.13
N HIS A 220 0.18 -7.59 19.98
CA HIS A 220 -0.75 -8.32 19.10
C HIS A 220 -0.20 -9.69 18.63
N VAL A 221 -0.99 -10.76 18.80
CA VAL A 221 -0.58 -12.15 18.59
C VAL A 221 0.03 -12.45 17.22
N LYS A 222 -0.42 -11.75 16.17
CA LYS A 222 0.02 -11.96 14.77
C LYS A 222 0.87 -10.82 14.17
N TYR A 223 1.00 -9.68 14.84
CA TYR A 223 1.59 -8.49 14.22
C TYR A 223 2.46 -7.76 15.24
N ASN A 224 3.68 -7.43 14.85
CA ASN A 224 4.47 -6.43 15.54
C ASN A 224 4.35 -5.10 14.79
N ARG A 225 3.85 -4.07 15.49
CA ARG A 225 3.66 -2.72 14.94
C ARG A 225 4.95 -2.15 14.35
N ASP A 226 6.06 -2.27 15.06
CA ASP A 226 7.37 -1.72 14.67
C ASP A 226 8.02 -2.48 13.50
N ASP A 227 7.58 -3.71 13.26
CA ASP A 227 8.06 -4.54 12.16
C ASP A 227 7.21 -4.37 10.89
N TYR A 228 5.94 -4.01 11.05
CA TYR A 228 4.99 -3.86 9.94
C TYR A 228 4.90 -2.42 9.43
N ILE A 229 4.88 -1.44 10.32
CA ILE A 229 4.73 -0.02 9.98
C ILE A 229 6.10 0.64 9.87
N LEU A 230 6.30 1.47 8.83
CA LEU A 230 7.52 2.25 8.69
C LEU A 230 7.56 3.39 9.72
N PRO A 231 8.69 3.61 10.41
CA PRO A 231 8.79 4.63 11.47
C PRO A 231 8.42 6.06 11.05
N LYS A 232 8.55 6.39 9.76
CA LYS A 232 8.23 7.72 9.21
C LYS A 232 6.74 7.92 8.90
N TRP A 233 5.91 6.89 9.01
CA TRP A 233 4.48 6.99 8.72
C TRP A 233 3.73 7.48 9.96
N VAL A 234 2.68 8.25 9.74
CA VAL A 234 1.87 8.83 10.81
C VAL A 234 0.67 7.94 11.05
N GLY A 235 0.53 7.42 12.26
CA GLY A 235 -0.62 6.61 12.67
C GLY A 235 -1.80 7.48 13.06
N ILE A 236 -2.98 7.18 12.52
CA ILE A 236 -4.25 7.75 12.99
C ILE A 236 -5.03 6.61 13.65
N LYS A 237 -5.51 6.87 14.87
CA LYS A 237 -6.21 5.88 15.69
C LYS A 237 -7.64 5.62 15.16
N PRO A 238 -8.16 4.40 15.33
CA PRO A 238 -9.59 4.12 15.20
C PRO A 238 -10.41 4.87 16.26
N ALA A 239 -11.73 4.93 16.08
CA ALA A 239 -12.64 5.42 17.12
C ALA A 239 -12.69 4.50 18.34
N HIS A 240 -12.56 3.20 18.09
CA HIS A 240 -12.67 2.16 19.10
C HIS A 240 -11.48 1.22 19.02
N ASP A 241 -11.07 0.66 20.16
CA ASP A 241 -10.07 -0.39 20.16
C ASP A 241 -10.54 -1.55 19.29
N VAL A 242 -9.69 -1.96 18.36
CA VAL A 242 -10.02 -3.01 17.42
C VAL A 242 -9.72 -4.35 18.07
N ILE A 243 -10.77 -5.00 18.59
CA ILE A 243 -10.67 -6.27 19.33
C ILE A 243 -10.57 -7.42 18.32
N TYR A 244 -9.56 -8.29 18.50
CA TYR A 244 -9.29 -9.50 17.70
C TYR A 244 -9.07 -10.73 18.57
#